data_AF-A0A8T4I6E6-F1
#
_entry.id   AF-A0A8T4I6E6-F1
#
_cell.length_a   1.000
_cell.length_b   1.000
_cell.length_c   1.000
_cell.angle_alpha   90.00
_cell.angle_beta   90.00
_cell.angle_gamma   90.00
#
_symmetry.space_group_name_H-M   'P 1'
#
loop_
_entity.id
_entity.type
_entity.pdbx_description
1 polymer ?
#
loop_
_entity_poly.entity_id
_entity_poly.type
_entity_poly.pdbx_seq_one_letter_code
_entity_poly.pdbx_strand_id
1 'polypeptide(L)' 'LPTLFKTLEMGDEEITDLVVAAEASVAQHHLVSGSCDANEVRTLARKRQDVADAPLWIDATPGVSIPSLRNQ' A
#
# COMPACT_ATOMS: atom_id res chain seq x y z
N LEU A 1 -7.26 -6.45 -13.15
CA LEU A 1 -6.48 -5.69 -14.15
C LEU A 1 -5.11 -5.42 -13.55
N PRO A 2 -4.01 -5.58 -14.29
CA PRO A 2 -2.69 -5.15 -13.82
C PRO A 2 -2.70 -3.64 -13.56
N THR A 3 -2.16 -3.20 -12.42
CA THR A 3 -2.23 -1.80 -11.97
C THR A 3 -0.88 -1.34 -11.43
N LEU A 4 -0.39 -0.19 -11.91
CA LEU A 4 0.76 0.51 -11.35
C LEU A 4 0.26 1.73 -10.55
N PHE A 5 0.67 1.83 -9.29
CA PHE A 5 0.43 2.99 -8.44
C PHE A 5 1.72 3.78 -8.25
N LYS A 6 1.77 4.99 -8.83
CA LYS A 6 2.90 5.91 -8.67
C LYS A 6 2.59 6.97 -7.64
N THR A 7 3.46 7.12 -6.65
CA THR A 7 3.42 8.20 -5.66
C THR A 7 4.62 9.11 -5.84
N LEU A 8 4.41 10.43 -5.67
CA LEU A 8 5.46 11.45 -5.77
C LEU A 8 5.89 11.99 -4.41
N GLU A 9 5.06 11.80 -3.38
CA GLU A 9 5.23 12.43 -2.06
C GLU A 9 5.29 11.38 -0.94
N MET A 10 4.43 10.36 -1.01
CA MET A 10 4.34 9.29 -0.01
C MET A 10 5.33 8.17 -0.32
N GLY A 11 5.84 7.51 0.73
CA GLY A 11 6.78 6.41 0.61
C GLY A 11 6.13 5.09 0.19
N ASP A 12 6.95 4.13 -0.24
CA ASP A 12 6.50 2.79 -0.66
C ASP A 12 5.82 2.03 0.50
N GLU A 13 6.46 2.04 1.68
CA GLU A 13 5.92 1.42 2.88
C GLU A 13 4.59 2.07 3.32
N GLU A 14 4.51 3.39 3.23
CA GLU A 14 3.32 4.16 3.62
C GLU A 14 2.11 3.83 2.73
N ILE A 15 2.32 3.76 1.40
CA ILE A 15 1.26 3.36 0.47
C ILE A 15 0.91 1.88 0.63
N THR A 16 1.90 1.02 0.85
CA THR A 16 1.67 -0.40 1.10
C THR A 16 0.77 -0.60 2.32
N ASP A 17 1.08 0.09 3.41
CA ASP A 17 0.30 0.02 4.64
C ASP A 17 -1.10 0.63 4.47
N LEU A 18 -1.23 1.72 3.71
CA LEU A 18 -2.53 2.28 3.33
C LEU A 18 -3.38 1.27 2.54
N VAL A 19 -2.82 0.63 1.52
CA VAL A 19 -3.52 -0.34 0.67
C VAL A 19 -3.96 -1.56 1.48
N VAL A 20 -3.07 -2.11 2.31
CA VAL A 20 -3.39 -3.26 3.16
C VAL A 20 -4.45 -2.91 4.21
N ALA A 21 -4.37 -1.73 4.84
CA ALA A 21 -5.38 -1.28 5.79
C ALA A 21 -6.75 -1.09 5.13
N ALA A 22 -6.80 -0.50 3.93
CA ALA A 22 -8.01 -0.33 3.15
C ALA A 22 -8.66 -1.68 2.79
N GLU A 23 -7.87 -2.63 2.28
CA GLU A 23 -8.34 -3.98 1.94
C GLU A 23 -8.81 -4.78 3.18
N ALA A 24 -8.19 -4.54 4.34
CA ALA A 24 -8.60 -5.12 5.61
C ALA A 24 -9.79 -4.42 6.27
N SER A 25 -10.26 -3.29 5.72
CA SER A 25 -11.26 -2.41 6.37
C SER A 25 -10.85 -1.97 7.78
N VAL A 26 -9.55 -1.78 8.01
CA VAL A 26 -8.98 -1.30 9.27
C VAL A 26 -8.60 0.17 9.13
N ALA A 27 -8.85 0.98 10.16
CA ALA A 27 -8.45 2.38 10.15
C ALA A 27 -6.91 2.49 10.09
N GLN A 28 -6.37 3.27 9.14
CA GLN A 28 -4.91 3.43 8.95
C GLN A 28 -4.21 3.90 10.23
N HIS A 29 -4.85 4.78 11.00
CA HIS A 29 -4.33 5.22 12.30
C HIS A 29 -4.09 4.06 13.29
N HIS A 30 -4.89 2.99 13.27
CA HIS A 30 -4.65 1.83 14.15
C HIS A 30 -3.35 1.12 13.77
N LEU A 31 -3.10 0.99 12.46
CA LEU A 31 -1.89 0.38 11.93
C LEU A 31 -0.65 1.21 12.27
N VAL A 32 -0.71 2.53 12.02
CA VAL A 32 0.42 3.44 12.24
C VAL A 32 0.72 3.66 13.73
N SER A 33 -0.29 3.69 14.59
CA SER A 33 -0.11 3.86 16.05
C SER A 33 0.17 2.56 16.81
N GLY A 34 0.04 1.41 16.14
CA GLY A 34 0.14 0.09 16.77
C GLY A 34 -1.03 -0.26 17.70
N SER A 35 -2.16 0.43 17.58
CA SER A 35 -3.35 0.21 18.41
C SER A 35 -4.27 -0.92 17.91
N CYS A 36 -3.82 -1.70 16.92
CA CYS A 36 -4.63 -2.78 16.35
C CYS A 36 -4.94 -3.87 17.38
N ASP A 37 -6.19 -4.31 17.41
CA ASP A 37 -6.57 -5.48 18.21
C ASP A 37 -6.09 -6.79 17.56
N ALA A 38 -6.15 -7.90 18.31
CA ALA A 38 -5.66 -9.19 17.83
C ALA A 38 -6.41 -9.71 16.58
N ASN A 39 -7.67 -9.32 16.38
CA ASN A 39 -8.47 -9.71 15.22
C ASN A 39 -8.12 -8.86 13.99
N GLU A 40 -7.92 -7.57 14.17
CA GLU A 40 -7.41 -6.64 13.15
C GLU A 40 -6.05 -7.09 12.66
N VAL A 41 -5.10 -7.38 13.57
CA VAL A 41 -3.75 -7.86 13.20
C VAL A 41 -3.83 -9.15 12.37
N ARG A 42 -4.67 -10.11 12.79
CA ARG A 42 -4.89 -11.35 12.00
C ARG A 42 -5.49 -11.07 10.63
N THR A 43 -6.35 -10.06 10.51
CA THR A 43 -6.98 -9.70 9.23
C THR A 43 -6.01 -8.99 8.30
N LEU A 44 -5.25 -8.03 8.83
CA LEU A 44 -4.16 -7.34 8.13
C LEU A 44 -3.13 -8.33 7.60
N ALA A 45 -2.71 -9.31 8.41
CA ALA A 45 -1.73 -10.31 7.97
C ALA A 45 -2.22 -11.13 6.78
N ARG A 46 -3.49 -11.58 6.79
CA ARG A 46 -4.08 -12.29 5.63
C ARG A 46 -4.20 -11.38 4.42
N LYS A 47 -4.72 -10.17 4.60
CA LYS A 47 -4.92 -9.24 3.49
C LYS A 47 -3.62 -8.76 2.87
N ARG A 48 -2.54 -8.68 3.64
CA ARG A 48 -1.21 -8.42 3.10
C ARG A 48 -0.76 -9.51 2.13
N GLN A 49 -1.11 -10.78 2.37
CA GLN A 49 -0.83 -11.86 1.41
C GLN A 49 -1.68 -11.70 0.14
N ASP A 50 -2.99 -11.44 0.29
CA ASP A 50 -3.88 -11.19 -0.85
C ASP A 50 -3.37 -10.03 -1.74
N VAL A 51 -2.90 -8.94 -1.12
CA VAL A 51 -2.33 -7.77 -1.82
C VAL A 51 -0.99 -8.11 -2.48
N ALA A 52 -0.14 -8.92 -1.84
CA ALA A 52 1.14 -9.34 -2.41
C ALA A 52 0.99 -10.25 -3.64
N ASP A 53 -0.09 -11.04 -3.69
CA ASP A 53 -0.41 -11.91 -4.83
C ASP A 53 -1.17 -11.17 -5.95
N ALA A 54 -1.62 -9.93 -5.71
CA ALA A 54 -2.33 -9.14 -6.69
C ALA A 54 -1.35 -8.59 -7.77
N PRO A 55 -1.81 -8.38 -9.02
CA PRO A 55 -1.00 -7.73 -10.05
C PRO A 55 -0.97 -6.20 -9.84
N LEU A 56 -0.45 -5.78 -8.68
CA LEU A 56 -0.32 -4.40 -8.23
C LEU A 56 1.16 -4.09 -7.97
N TRP A 57 1.66 -3.02 -8.58
CA TRP A 57 3.00 -2.50 -8.34
C TRP A 57 2.92 -1.10 -7.74
N ILE A 58 3.73 -0.82 -6.74
CA ILE A 58 3.89 0.50 -6.14
C ILE A 58 5.26 1.03 -6.55
N ASP A 59 5.31 2.29 -6.99
CA ASP A 59 6.56 2.97 -7.29
C ASP A 59 6.56 4.34 -6.61
N ALA A 60 7.48 4.51 -5.66
CA ALA A 60 7.68 5.70 -4.87
C ALA A 60 8.98 6.45 -5.20
N THR A 61 9.53 6.24 -6.40
CA THR A 61 10.74 6.94 -6.84
C THR A 61 10.47 8.45 -6.86
N PRO A 62 11.23 9.27 -6.11
CA PRO A 62 11.02 10.72 -6.07
C PRO A 62 11.63 11.42 -7.30
N GLY A 63 11.21 12.67 -7.54
CA GLY A 63 11.86 13.55 -8.53
C GLY A 63 11.70 13.13 -10.00
N VAL A 64 10.67 12.34 -10.31
CA VAL A 64 10.41 11.82 -11.66
C VAL A 64 9.70 12.87 -12.50
N SER A 65 10.12 13.01 -13.76
CA SER A 65 9.47 13.92 -14.71
C SER A 65 8.23 13.27 -15.35
N ILE A 66 7.24 14.06 -15.75
CA ILE A 66 6.03 13.55 -16.44
C ILE A 66 6.37 12.68 -17.69
N PRO A 67 7.35 13.05 -18.55
CA PRO A 67 7.78 12.18 -19.64
C PRO A 67 8.33 10.83 -19.19
N SER A 68 9.04 10.78 -18.06
CA SER A 68 9.59 9.55 -17.49
C SER A 68 8.50 8.60 -17.00
N LEU A 69 7.38 9.12 -16.49
CA LEU A 69 6.23 8.31 -16.05
C LEU A 69 5.58 7.53 -17.19
N ARG A 70 5.56 8.08 -18.40
CA ARG A 70 4.97 7.42 -19.58
C ARG A 70 5.80 6.21 -20.06
N ASN A 71 7.08 6.18 -19.73
CA ASN A 71 8.03 5.17 -20.21
C ASN A 71 8.21 4.00 -19.22
N GLN A 72 7.36 3.89 -18.19
CA GLN A 72 7.40 2.84 -17.18
C GLN A 72 6.41 1.72 -17.47
#